data_AF-A0AAN6RAT3-F1
#
_entry.id   AF-A0AAN6RAT3-F1
#
_cell.length_a   1.000
_cell.length_b   1.000
_cell.length_c   1.000
_cell.angle_alpha   90.00
_cell.angle_beta   90.00
_cell.angle_gamma   90.00
#
_symmetry.space_group_name_H-M   'P 1'
#
loop_
_entity.id
_entity.type
_entity.pdbx_description
1 polymer ?
#
loop_
_entity_poly.entity_id
_entity_poly.type
_entity_poly.pdbx_seq_one_letter_code
_entity_poly.pdbx_strand_id
1 'polypeptide(L)'
;MPPATRPNAGTRYRTTSVPSRAQSHTHPIPISPLHKYVVNGTAGAIPEVDFDIGESYAGLMPISDKANETNQLYFWFFPSENPDAGDEITIWLNGGPGCSSLEGFLQENGPISWQYGTPKPVYNPWNWANLTNIVWVEQPVGTGFSQGEPTATSEEEVAAQFAGFWKNFVDTFDLCGRKVYIAGESYAGKYIPYLANEFLDQEDKEYYDIKGLMIYDPSVAADTLLQDVPAVPFVDRWSGLFNFNNSFTASLHERADSCGYNAYLDTYLQFPPPGKLPAPNKTSSDEGCALWSEIIDAVMLTNPCFDVYQVATTCPLLWDQLGFPGSFDYLPEGQQIYFNRSDVQAAINAPIQPWAECQTALETDTSVDSSWVVLPRAIDALDRTVIVHGDLDFILLYNGTLLTIQNMTFGGLQGFQSAPKDAFYVPYHEDYSYESLSASGVMGVTHTERKLTWVQQALSGHMVPQYQPSSGKVVYVRVSLRLAIRPPAAKLPRLVPPSAHPTFHALRPRKLDTTPRHHPWYFIHPLPPI
;
A
#
# COMPACT_ATOMS: atom_id res chain seq x y z
N MET A 1 10.88 -50.70 5.07
CA MET A 1 12.10 -51.23 4.40
C MET A 1 11.85 -52.72 4.20
N PRO A 2 11.79 -53.25 2.95
CA PRO A 2 12.76 -53.11 1.85
C PRO A 2 12.17 -52.47 0.57
N PRO A 3 12.99 -52.17 -0.47
CA PRO A 3 12.57 -51.45 -1.67
C PRO A 3 12.26 -52.37 -2.86
N ALA A 4 11.32 -51.98 -3.71
CA ALA A 4 11.13 -52.57 -5.03
C ALA A 4 10.82 -51.49 -6.09
N THR A 5 11.85 -51.19 -6.88
CA THR A 5 11.85 -51.05 -8.35
C THR A 5 10.83 -50.13 -9.05
N ARG A 6 11.35 -49.05 -9.66
CA ARG A 6 10.77 -48.45 -10.88
C ARG A 6 11.59 -48.90 -12.11
N PRO A 7 10.95 -49.24 -13.25
CA PRO A 7 11.66 -49.47 -14.51
C PRO A 7 11.84 -48.20 -15.34
N ASN A 8 12.97 -48.16 -16.04
CA ASN A 8 13.39 -47.20 -17.06
C ASN A 8 12.65 -47.39 -18.40
N ALA A 9 12.34 -46.28 -19.07
CA ALA A 9 12.44 -46.03 -20.53
C ALA A 9 11.77 -44.65 -20.78
N GLY A 10 12.34 -43.63 -21.39
CA GLY A 10 13.41 -43.56 -22.38
C GLY A 10 12.83 -43.00 -23.68
N THR A 11 12.78 -41.67 -23.85
CA THR A 11 12.69 -41.08 -25.21
C THR A 11 13.34 -39.70 -25.30
N ARG A 12 14.18 -39.60 -26.33
CA ARG A 12 15.12 -38.53 -26.70
C ARG A 12 14.43 -37.18 -26.96
N TYR A 13 15.02 -36.10 -26.46
CA TYR A 13 14.82 -34.77 -27.03
C TYR A 13 16.03 -34.36 -27.87
N ARG A 14 15.71 -33.89 -29.07
CA ARG A 14 16.59 -33.52 -30.19
C ARG A 14 17.22 -32.16 -29.87
N THR A 15 18.54 -32.10 -29.85
CA THR A 15 19.30 -30.84 -29.76
C THR A 15 19.16 -30.07 -31.07
N THR A 16 18.48 -28.92 -31.03
CA THR A 16 18.56 -27.89 -32.07
C THR A 16 19.39 -26.73 -31.53
N SER A 17 20.57 -26.56 -32.12
CA SER A 17 21.50 -25.45 -31.90
C SER A 17 20.87 -24.11 -32.31
N VAL A 18 20.80 -23.16 -31.37
CA VAL A 18 20.44 -21.76 -31.63
C VAL A 18 21.73 -20.95 -31.83
N PRO A 19 21.80 -20.00 -32.78
CA PRO A 19 23.02 -19.29 -33.09
C PRO A 19 23.39 -18.28 -31.99
N SER A 20 24.68 -18.26 -31.66
CA SER A 20 25.36 -17.18 -30.96
C SER A 20 25.18 -15.85 -31.73
N ARG A 21 24.64 -14.82 -31.06
CA ARG A 21 25.24 -13.47 -30.90
C ARG A 21 24.18 -12.40 -30.58
N ALA A 22 24.15 -11.97 -29.33
CA ALA A 22 23.83 -10.60 -28.94
C ALA A 22 24.83 -10.24 -27.84
N GLN A 23 25.66 -9.23 -28.10
CA GLN A 23 26.65 -8.75 -27.15
C GLN A 23 25.90 -8.05 -26.01
N SER A 24 25.99 -8.62 -24.82
CA SER A 24 25.65 -7.96 -23.56
C SER A 24 26.54 -6.73 -23.42
N HIS A 25 25.98 -5.53 -23.59
CA HIS A 25 26.58 -4.31 -23.07
C HIS A 25 26.32 -4.25 -21.56
N THR A 26 26.88 -5.19 -20.81
CA THR A 26 27.11 -5.03 -19.38
C THR A 26 28.49 -4.40 -19.25
N HIS A 27 28.55 -3.08 -19.32
CA HIS A 27 29.65 -2.39 -18.67
C HIS A 27 29.44 -2.60 -17.17
N PRO A 28 30.35 -3.29 -16.45
CA PRO A 28 30.25 -3.35 -15.01
C PRO A 28 30.42 -1.93 -14.50
N ILE A 29 29.41 -1.39 -13.81
CA ILE A 29 29.52 -0.13 -13.10
C ILE A 29 30.80 -0.22 -12.24
N PRO A 30 31.73 0.76 -12.31
CA PRO A 30 32.90 0.73 -11.45
C PRO A 30 32.41 0.66 -9.99
N ILE A 31 32.81 -0.37 -9.24
CA ILE A 31 32.34 -0.61 -7.87
C ILE A 31 32.73 0.54 -6.90
N SER A 32 33.67 1.41 -7.30
CA SER A 32 34.29 2.41 -6.43
C SER A 32 33.36 3.52 -5.90
N PRO A 33 32.43 4.12 -6.66
CA PRO A 33 31.51 5.14 -6.16
C PRO A 33 30.33 4.54 -5.37
N LEU A 34 29.97 3.29 -5.69
CA LEU A 34 28.84 2.57 -5.10
C LEU A 34 29.15 1.96 -3.74
N HIS A 35 30.42 1.71 -3.42
CA HIS A 35 30.82 0.98 -2.22
C HIS A 35 30.25 1.56 -0.92
N LYS A 36 30.09 2.89 -0.84
CA LYS A 36 29.52 3.57 0.34
C LYS A 36 28.01 3.34 0.53
N TYR A 37 27.31 2.87 -0.51
CA TYR A 37 25.87 2.61 -0.47
C TYR A 37 25.56 1.12 -0.32
N VAL A 38 26.52 0.22 -0.53
CA VAL A 38 26.28 -1.24 -0.46
C VAL A 38 25.74 -1.63 0.92
N VAL A 39 24.61 -2.32 0.93
CA VAL A 39 24.03 -2.96 2.12
C VAL A 39 24.32 -4.44 2.08
N ASN A 40 24.82 -5.02 3.17
CA ASN A 40 25.03 -6.45 3.25
C ASN A 40 23.68 -7.15 3.50
N GLY A 41 23.07 -7.70 2.45
CA GLY A 41 21.78 -8.38 2.51
C GLY A 41 21.82 -9.83 2.99
N THR A 42 22.99 -10.42 3.25
CA THR A 42 23.08 -11.83 3.68
C THR A 42 22.38 -12.07 5.02
N ALA A 43 21.85 -13.28 5.21
CA ALA A 43 21.15 -13.68 6.43
C ALA A 43 21.93 -13.32 7.71
N GLY A 44 21.30 -12.53 8.59
CA GLY A 44 21.84 -12.08 9.87
C GLY A 44 22.77 -10.86 9.79
N ALA A 45 23.03 -10.30 8.61
CA ALA A 45 23.85 -9.10 8.47
C ALA A 45 23.08 -7.82 8.87
N ILE A 46 21.78 -7.78 8.60
CA ILE A 46 20.87 -6.78 9.17
C ILE A 46 20.29 -7.36 10.47
N PRO A 47 20.35 -6.63 11.61
CA PRO A 47 19.89 -7.16 12.89
C PRO A 47 18.46 -7.70 12.84
N GLU A 48 18.24 -8.91 13.37
CA GLU A 48 16.95 -9.65 13.40
C GLU A 48 16.43 -10.18 12.06
N VAL A 49 17.03 -9.81 10.94
CA VAL A 49 16.70 -10.35 9.61
C VAL A 49 17.53 -11.62 9.39
N ASP A 50 16.96 -12.78 9.70
CA ASP A 50 17.64 -14.09 9.67
C ASP A 50 17.63 -14.78 8.28
N PHE A 51 17.25 -14.04 7.24
CA PHE A 51 17.18 -14.48 5.85
C PHE A 51 17.90 -13.50 4.91
N ASP A 52 18.22 -13.97 3.70
CA ASP A 52 18.88 -13.17 2.68
C ASP A 52 17.86 -12.27 1.96
N ILE A 53 18.13 -10.97 1.88
CA ILE A 53 17.29 -9.99 1.16
C ILE A 53 17.86 -9.61 -0.21
N GLY A 54 19.00 -10.18 -0.59
CA GLY A 54 19.66 -9.94 -1.86
C GLY A 54 20.53 -8.67 -1.89
N GLU A 55 20.97 -8.34 -3.09
CA GLU A 55 21.74 -7.12 -3.37
C GLU A 55 20.89 -5.87 -3.14
N SER A 56 21.42 -4.90 -2.39
CA SER A 56 20.75 -3.60 -2.22
C SER A 56 21.72 -2.48 -1.87
N TYR A 57 21.24 -1.25 -2.03
CA TYR A 57 22.01 -0.04 -1.84
C TYR A 57 21.19 0.99 -1.06
N ALA A 58 21.73 1.57 0.00
CA ALA A 58 21.03 2.57 0.78
C ALA A 58 21.98 3.66 1.28
N GLY A 59 21.43 4.84 1.54
CA GLY A 59 22.15 5.96 2.12
C GLY A 59 21.61 7.33 1.68
N LEU A 60 22.33 8.39 2.07
CA LEU A 60 21.97 9.77 1.76
C LEU A 60 22.50 10.21 0.39
N MET A 61 21.66 10.96 -0.32
CA MET A 61 22.01 11.57 -1.59
C MET A 61 21.54 13.02 -1.70
N PRO A 62 22.40 13.96 -2.14
CA PRO A 62 22.01 15.36 -2.29
C PRO A 62 20.86 15.59 -3.26
N ILE A 63 20.03 16.60 -2.97
CA ILE A 63 18.93 17.02 -3.85
C ILE A 63 19.36 17.93 -5.01
N SER A 64 20.64 18.30 -5.10
CA SER A 64 21.19 19.06 -6.22
C SER A 64 22.70 18.88 -6.35
N ASP A 65 23.30 19.43 -7.41
CA ASP A 65 24.74 19.49 -7.66
C ASP A 65 25.40 20.77 -7.11
N LYS A 66 24.66 21.59 -6.36
CA LYS A 66 25.18 22.84 -5.78
C LYS A 66 26.32 22.53 -4.80
N ALA A 67 27.39 23.32 -4.88
CA ALA A 67 28.61 23.10 -4.08
C ALA A 67 28.41 23.12 -2.55
N ASN A 68 27.35 23.79 -2.06
CA ASN A 68 27.00 23.88 -0.65
C ASN A 68 25.63 23.23 -0.37
N GLU A 69 25.21 22.25 -1.18
CA GLU A 69 23.98 21.50 -0.92
C GLU A 69 24.13 20.71 0.39
N THR A 70 23.24 20.97 1.33
CA THR A 70 23.17 20.28 2.62
C THR A 70 21.94 19.39 2.73
N ASN A 71 20.96 19.58 1.85
CA ASN A 71 19.74 18.81 1.86
C ASN A 71 19.94 17.49 1.09
N GLN A 72 19.57 16.39 1.73
CA GLN A 72 19.77 15.04 1.21
C GLN A 72 18.54 14.18 1.48
N LEU A 73 18.16 13.36 0.52
CA LEU A 73 17.14 12.34 0.71
C LEU A 73 17.81 10.99 0.99
N TYR A 74 17.26 10.25 1.94
CA TYR A 74 17.62 8.86 2.18
C TYR A 74 16.83 7.96 1.24
N PHE A 75 17.52 6.95 0.69
CA PHE A 75 16.90 5.96 -0.18
C PHE A 75 17.35 4.55 0.21
N TRP A 76 16.55 3.56 -0.20
CA TRP A 76 16.95 2.16 -0.25
C TRP A 76 16.54 1.56 -1.60
N PHE A 77 17.52 1.17 -2.41
CA PHE A 77 17.39 0.70 -3.77
C PHE A 77 17.71 -0.79 -3.88
N PHE A 78 16.86 -1.52 -4.60
CA PHE A 78 17.01 -2.93 -4.92
C PHE A 78 17.01 -3.13 -6.44
N PRO A 79 18.13 -3.53 -7.04
CA PRO A 79 18.12 -4.02 -8.41
C PRO A 79 17.34 -5.34 -8.48
N SER A 80 16.60 -5.54 -9.56
CA SER A 80 15.82 -6.76 -9.77
C SER A 80 16.63 -7.80 -10.52
N GLU A 81 16.54 -9.04 -10.07
CA GLU A 81 17.01 -10.20 -10.85
C GLU A 81 16.05 -10.57 -12.00
N ASN A 82 14.88 -9.92 -12.07
CA ASN A 82 13.92 -10.17 -13.13
C ASN A 82 14.47 -9.70 -14.49
N PRO A 83 14.77 -10.60 -15.45
CA PRO A 83 15.39 -10.24 -16.72
C PRO A 83 14.49 -9.33 -17.56
N ASP A 84 13.18 -9.40 -17.36
CA ASP A 84 12.23 -8.56 -18.08
C ASP A 84 12.22 -7.11 -17.55
N ALA A 85 12.79 -6.84 -16.36
CA ALA A 85 12.84 -5.52 -15.74
C ALA A 85 14.15 -4.76 -15.95
N GLY A 86 15.05 -5.29 -16.77
CA GLY A 86 16.36 -4.69 -17.02
C GLY A 86 16.35 -3.30 -17.68
N ASP A 87 15.19 -2.77 -18.10
CA ASP A 87 15.06 -1.45 -18.73
C ASP A 87 14.14 -0.48 -17.97
N GLU A 88 13.68 -0.82 -16.77
CA GLU A 88 12.77 0.01 -15.97
C GLU A 88 13.20 0.15 -14.52
N ILE A 89 12.63 1.13 -13.83
CA ILE A 89 12.72 1.34 -12.39
C ILE A 89 11.42 1.91 -11.85
N THR A 90 11.05 1.49 -10.64
CA THR A 90 9.92 2.01 -9.88
C THR A 90 10.42 2.79 -8.67
N ILE A 91 9.87 3.98 -8.47
CA ILE A 91 10.03 4.77 -7.25
C ILE A 91 8.82 4.46 -6.36
N TRP A 92 9.04 4.16 -5.08
CA TRP A 92 7.99 4.04 -4.07
C TRP A 92 8.05 5.21 -3.09
N LEU A 93 6.89 5.84 -2.84
CA LEU A 93 6.73 6.98 -1.93
C LEU A 93 5.55 6.76 -0.97
N ASN A 94 5.82 6.72 0.33
CA ASN A 94 4.76 6.87 1.34
C ASN A 94 4.32 8.35 1.46
N GLY A 95 3.22 8.57 2.18
CA GLY A 95 2.52 9.86 2.25
C GLY A 95 2.83 10.71 3.50
N GLY A 96 1.80 10.98 4.30
CA GLY A 96 1.84 11.82 5.49
C GLY A 96 1.06 13.13 5.35
N PRO A 97 1.69 14.27 4.99
CA PRO A 97 3.02 14.42 4.43
C PRO A 97 4.15 14.16 5.43
N GLY A 98 5.28 13.65 4.93
CA GLY A 98 6.47 13.43 5.74
C GLY A 98 6.55 12.09 6.45
N CYS A 99 5.80 11.09 6.00
CA CYS A 99 5.97 9.70 6.42
C CYS A 99 7.05 8.99 5.59
N SER A 100 7.84 8.17 6.27
CA SER A 100 8.98 7.46 5.73
C SER A 100 8.57 6.37 4.75
N SER A 101 9.24 6.30 3.60
CA SER A 101 9.08 5.17 2.68
C SER A 101 9.68 3.86 3.18
N LEU A 102 10.32 3.85 4.36
CA LEU A 102 10.74 2.63 5.02
C LEU A 102 9.59 1.90 5.71
N GLU A 103 8.45 2.56 5.91
CA GLU A 103 7.19 1.90 6.29
C GLU A 103 6.75 0.96 5.18
N GLY A 104 6.60 1.46 3.94
CA GLY A 104 6.29 0.60 2.80
C GLY A 104 7.35 -0.46 2.49
N PHE A 105 8.62 -0.17 2.78
CA PHE A 105 9.66 -1.19 2.71
C PHE A 105 9.46 -2.32 3.73
N LEU A 106 9.19 -2.00 5.00
CA LEU A 106 9.18 -2.99 6.09
C LEU A 106 7.82 -3.68 6.27
N GLN A 107 6.72 -3.03 5.89
CA GLN A 107 5.36 -3.48 6.21
C GLN A 107 4.49 -3.73 4.99
N GLU A 108 4.88 -3.27 3.81
CA GLU A 108 4.06 -3.39 2.60
C GLU A 108 4.72 -4.29 1.54
N ASN A 109 5.66 -3.74 0.77
CA ASN A 109 6.06 -4.29 -0.52
C ASN A 109 7.58 -4.54 -0.66
N GLY A 110 8.37 -4.29 0.40
CA GLY A 110 9.78 -4.68 0.44
C GLY A 110 10.02 -6.17 0.68
N PRO A 111 11.27 -6.64 0.61
CA PRO A 111 11.67 -8.04 0.83
C PRO A 111 11.52 -8.50 2.29
N ILE A 112 11.38 -7.56 3.23
CA ILE A 112 11.14 -7.83 4.64
C ILE A 112 9.67 -7.50 4.92
N SER A 113 8.97 -8.36 5.66
CA SER A 113 7.67 -8.03 6.24
C SER A 113 7.74 -8.14 7.76
N TRP A 114 7.44 -7.05 8.46
CA TRP A 114 7.35 -7.02 9.91
C TRP A 114 6.04 -6.35 10.34
N GLN A 115 4.98 -7.16 10.42
CA GLN A 115 3.64 -6.69 10.78
C GLN A 115 3.50 -6.43 12.28
N TYR A 116 2.53 -5.58 12.63
CA TYR A 116 2.18 -5.26 14.01
C TYR A 116 1.95 -6.53 14.85
N GLY A 117 2.47 -6.52 16.08
CA GLY A 117 2.31 -7.61 17.03
C GLY A 117 3.09 -8.89 16.69
N THR A 118 3.84 -8.92 15.58
CA THR A 118 4.67 -10.07 15.24
C THR A 118 6.04 -10.01 15.94
N PRO A 119 6.59 -11.14 16.40
CA PRO A 119 7.79 -11.14 17.24
C PRO A 119 9.10 -10.94 16.48
N LYS A 120 9.11 -11.12 15.16
CA LYS A 120 10.31 -11.04 14.31
C LYS A 120 9.91 -10.76 12.85
N PRO A 121 10.82 -10.20 12.02
CA PRO A 121 10.55 -10.03 10.60
C PRO A 121 10.55 -11.39 9.89
N VAL A 122 9.85 -11.45 8.76
CA VAL A 122 9.79 -12.62 7.87
C VAL A 122 10.05 -12.20 6.43
N TYR A 123 10.51 -13.13 5.59
CA TYR A 123 10.70 -12.84 4.17
C TYR A 123 9.34 -12.62 3.51
N ASN A 124 9.21 -11.52 2.76
CA ASN A 124 7.99 -11.20 2.04
C ASN A 124 8.01 -11.85 0.63
N PRO A 125 7.23 -12.90 0.34
CA PRO A 125 7.18 -13.48 -1.01
C PRO A 125 6.42 -12.61 -2.02
N TRP A 126 5.74 -11.57 -1.53
CA TRP A 126 5.02 -10.59 -2.33
C TRP A 126 5.87 -9.38 -2.71
N ASN A 127 7.14 -9.36 -2.30
CA ASN A 127 8.05 -8.23 -2.51
C ASN A 127 8.17 -7.80 -3.98
N TRP A 128 8.27 -6.49 -4.17
CA TRP A 128 8.30 -5.86 -5.49
C TRP A 128 9.69 -5.81 -6.13
N ALA A 129 10.76 -5.99 -5.35
CA ALA A 129 12.12 -6.14 -5.87
C ALA A 129 12.25 -7.34 -6.82
N ASN A 130 11.42 -8.39 -6.63
CA ASN A 130 11.31 -9.52 -7.56
C ASN A 130 10.57 -9.19 -8.87
N LEU A 131 9.95 -8.02 -9.00
CA LEU A 131 9.16 -7.62 -10.17
C LEU A 131 9.89 -6.57 -11.01
N THR A 132 10.54 -5.62 -10.36
CA THR A 132 11.11 -4.42 -10.98
C THR A 132 12.31 -3.93 -10.17
N ASN A 133 13.19 -3.15 -10.80
CA ASN A 133 14.17 -2.40 -10.02
C ASN A 133 13.39 -1.38 -9.21
N ILE A 134 13.58 -1.30 -7.90
CA ILE A 134 12.73 -0.47 -7.04
C ILE A 134 13.55 0.30 -6.03
N VAL A 135 13.18 1.57 -5.82
CA VAL A 135 13.77 2.42 -4.80
C VAL A 135 12.67 3.01 -3.91
N TRP A 136 12.82 2.81 -2.60
CA TRP A 136 12.04 3.51 -1.58
C TRP A 136 12.80 4.79 -1.21
N VAL A 137 12.13 5.94 -1.26
CA VAL A 137 12.76 7.25 -0.99
C VAL A 137 12.03 7.95 0.13
N GLU A 138 12.73 8.30 1.20
CA GLU A 138 12.18 9.13 2.27
C GLU A 138 12.21 10.60 1.83
N GLN A 139 11.03 11.18 1.59
CA GLN A 139 10.88 12.54 1.10
C GLN A 139 9.60 13.14 1.69
N PRO A 140 9.48 14.48 1.80
CA PRO A 140 10.47 15.52 1.46
C PRO A 140 11.71 15.58 2.38
N VAL A 141 12.54 16.61 2.22
CA VAL A 141 13.67 16.88 3.13
C VAL A 141 13.17 16.93 4.58
N GLY A 142 13.82 16.19 5.48
CA GLY A 142 13.43 16.06 6.89
C GLY A 142 12.60 14.82 7.22
N THR A 143 12.15 14.05 6.23
CA THR A 143 11.42 12.79 6.46
C THR A 143 12.35 11.65 6.83
N GLY A 144 12.08 10.97 7.95
CA GLY A 144 12.81 9.77 8.36
C GLY A 144 14.30 10.00 8.58
N PHE A 145 15.15 9.38 7.76
CA PHE A 145 16.60 9.60 7.76
C PHE A 145 17.06 10.74 6.85
N SER A 146 16.20 11.32 6.00
CA SER A 146 16.55 12.45 5.14
C SER A 146 16.99 13.67 5.96
N GLN A 147 18.01 14.38 5.49
CA GLN A 147 18.70 15.44 6.22
C GLN A 147 18.56 16.79 5.52
N GLY A 148 18.54 17.86 6.29
CA GLY A 148 18.47 19.22 5.79
C GLY A 148 17.37 20.04 6.46
N GLU A 149 17.18 21.25 5.97
CA GLU A 149 16.11 22.14 6.44
C GLU A 149 14.87 21.98 5.53
N PRO A 150 13.69 21.60 6.06
CA PRO A 150 12.47 21.45 5.28
C PRO A 150 11.89 22.82 4.87
N THR A 151 12.39 23.38 3.77
CA THR A 151 12.00 24.72 3.31
C THR A 151 10.90 24.73 2.25
N ALA A 152 10.49 23.57 1.75
CA ALA A 152 9.45 23.49 0.72
C ALA A 152 8.08 23.88 1.30
N THR A 153 7.29 24.62 0.53
CA THR A 153 5.94 25.09 0.91
C THR A 153 4.88 24.77 -0.15
N SER A 154 5.27 24.07 -1.21
CA SER A 154 4.38 23.59 -2.26
C SER A 154 4.92 22.30 -2.89
N GLU A 155 4.03 21.54 -3.49
CA GLU A 155 4.36 20.30 -4.19
C GLU A 155 5.25 20.53 -5.43
N GLU A 156 5.20 21.71 -6.06
CA GLU A 156 6.15 22.09 -7.10
C GLU A 156 7.59 22.20 -6.57
N GLU A 157 7.78 22.79 -5.39
CA GLU A 157 9.09 22.87 -4.75
C GLU A 157 9.59 21.48 -4.34
N VAL A 158 8.71 20.64 -3.77
CA VAL A 158 9.02 19.24 -3.45
C VAL A 158 9.43 18.48 -4.71
N ALA A 159 8.67 18.60 -5.81
CA ALA A 159 8.98 17.95 -7.08
C ALA A 159 10.33 18.39 -7.67
N ALA A 160 10.64 19.69 -7.63
CA ALA A 160 11.92 20.22 -8.10
C ALA A 160 13.11 19.70 -7.28
N GLN A 161 12.97 19.61 -5.95
CA GLN A 161 13.99 19.02 -5.07
C GLN A 161 14.16 17.52 -5.38
N PHE A 162 13.06 16.80 -5.56
CA PHE A 162 13.09 15.38 -5.89
C PHE A 162 13.75 15.14 -7.26
N ALA A 163 13.48 15.97 -8.27
CA ALA A 163 14.10 15.85 -9.59
C ALA A 163 15.63 15.97 -9.52
N GLY A 164 16.16 16.88 -8.70
CA GLY A 164 17.61 17.00 -8.50
C GLY A 164 18.21 15.81 -7.76
N PHE A 165 17.53 15.25 -6.74
CA PHE A 165 17.90 13.96 -6.15
C PHE A 165 17.90 12.84 -7.18
N TRP A 166 16.84 12.75 -7.99
CA TRP A 166 16.65 11.69 -8.97
C TRP A 166 17.75 11.71 -10.03
N LYS A 167 18.15 12.89 -10.49
CA LYS A 167 19.29 13.04 -11.41
C LYS A 167 20.58 12.46 -10.82
N ASN A 168 20.91 12.85 -9.59
CA ASN A 168 22.08 12.33 -8.87
C ASN A 168 22.00 10.81 -8.69
N PHE A 169 20.78 10.28 -8.48
CA PHE A 169 20.53 8.85 -8.31
C PHE A 169 20.80 8.09 -9.61
N VAL A 170 20.23 8.56 -10.71
CA VAL A 170 20.43 8.00 -12.05
C VAL A 170 21.91 7.98 -12.44
N ASP A 171 22.64 9.09 -12.22
CA ASP A 171 24.08 9.17 -12.49
C ASP A 171 24.89 8.21 -11.62
N THR A 172 24.55 8.08 -10.33
CA THR A 172 25.25 7.23 -9.37
C THR A 172 25.14 5.74 -9.73
N PHE A 173 23.96 5.31 -10.16
CA PHE A 173 23.64 3.90 -10.41
C PHE A 173 23.65 3.52 -11.91
N ASP A 174 24.10 4.42 -12.79
CA ASP A 174 24.15 4.21 -14.25
C ASP A 174 22.78 3.75 -14.82
N LEU A 175 21.73 4.49 -14.45
CA LEU A 175 20.34 4.18 -14.79
C LEU A 175 19.81 5.06 -15.93
N CYS A 176 20.69 5.69 -16.71
CA CYS A 176 20.28 6.54 -17.82
C CYS A 176 19.43 5.75 -18.84
N GLY A 177 18.34 6.37 -19.29
CA GLY A 177 17.43 5.82 -20.29
C GLY A 177 16.47 4.74 -19.76
N ARG A 178 16.40 4.52 -18.44
CA ARG A 178 15.42 3.62 -17.83
C ARG A 178 14.02 4.22 -17.90
N LYS A 179 13.04 3.37 -18.16
CA LYS A 179 11.62 3.72 -18.00
C LYS A 179 11.32 3.90 -16.52
N VAL A 180 10.73 5.04 -16.15
CA VAL A 180 10.42 5.35 -14.75
C VAL A 180 8.94 5.14 -14.48
N TYR A 181 8.64 4.44 -13.40
CA TYR A 181 7.32 4.35 -12.81
C TYR A 181 7.35 4.96 -11.41
N ILE A 182 6.28 5.64 -11.02
CA ILE A 182 6.15 6.16 -9.65
C ILE A 182 4.92 5.54 -9.02
N ALA A 183 5.13 4.87 -7.89
CA ALA A 183 4.12 4.25 -7.07
C ALA A 183 4.17 4.84 -5.65
N GLY A 184 3.07 4.76 -4.94
CA GLY A 184 3.00 5.22 -3.56
C GLY A 184 1.59 5.29 -3.06
N GLU A 185 1.40 5.92 -1.92
CA GLU A 185 0.11 5.92 -1.23
C GLU A 185 -0.21 7.19 -0.46
N SER A 186 -1.48 7.34 -0.07
CA SER A 186 -1.93 8.40 0.83
C SER A 186 -1.65 9.79 0.27
N TYR A 187 -0.93 10.64 1.01
CA TYR A 187 -0.47 11.96 0.55
C TYR A 187 0.40 11.91 -0.72
N ALA A 188 0.93 10.75 -1.12
CA ALA A 188 1.52 10.58 -2.44
C ALA A 188 0.54 10.83 -3.60
N GLY A 189 -0.77 10.88 -3.32
CA GLY A 189 -1.80 11.46 -4.20
C GLY A 189 -1.52 12.90 -4.63
N LYS A 190 -0.76 13.66 -3.84
CA LYS A 190 -0.21 14.96 -4.21
C LYS A 190 1.19 14.83 -4.81
N TYR A 191 2.13 14.17 -4.12
CA TYR A 191 3.51 14.04 -4.58
C TYR A 191 3.61 13.51 -6.02
N ILE A 192 2.99 12.37 -6.28
CA ILE A 192 3.21 11.60 -7.50
C ILE A 192 2.78 12.37 -8.75
N PRO A 193 1.57 12.99 -8.80
CA PRO A 193 1.21 13.83 -9.94
C PRO A 193 2.13 15.03 -10.16
N TYR A 194 2.57 15.72 -9.10
CA TYR A 194 3.49 16.86 -9.23
C TYR A 194 4.88 16.43 -9.73
N LEU A 195 5.44 15.37 -9.14
CA LEU A 195 6.70 14.75 -9.61
C LEU A 195 6.60 14.29 -11.07
N ALA A 196 5.47 13.69 -11.46
CA ALA A 196 5.26 13.25 -12.82
C ALA A 196 5.23 14.42 -13.81
N ASN A 197 4.63 15.54 -13.43
CA ASN A 197 4.60 16.74 -14.26
C ASN A 197 5.98 17.38 -14.36
N GLU A 198 6.72 17.48 -13.25
CA GLU A 198 8.11 17.91 -13.24
C GLU A 198 8.96 17.07 -14.19
N PHE A 199 8.85 15.73 -14.13
CA PHE A 199 9.60 14.83 -15.01
C PHE A 199 9.24 15.00 -16.49
N LEU A 200 7.95 15.23 -16.79
CA LEU A 200 7.50 15.53 -18.15
C LEU A 200 8.04 16.88 -18.64
N ASP A 201 8.14 17.88 -17.76
CA ASP A 201 8.58 19.25 -18.06
C ASP A 201 10.11 19.38 -18.20
N GLN A 202 10.88 18.43 -17.65
CA GLN A 202 12.33 18.35 -17.87
C GLN A 202 12.71 18.10 -19.34
N GLU A 203 11.81 17.49 -20.13
CA GLU A 203 12.03 17.12 -21.54
C GLU A 203 13.30 16.26 -21.80
N ASP A 204 13.85 15.64 -20.76
CA ASP A 204 15.06 14.83 -20.81
C ASP A 204 14.77 13.36 -20.44
N LYS A 205 14.57 12.55 -21.48
CA LYS A 205 14.29 11.11 -21.34
C LYS A 205 15.51 10.28 -20.96
N GLU A 206 16.70 10.86 -20.92
CA GLU A 206 17.86 10.15 -20.37
C GLU A 206 17.71 9.99 -18.86
N TYR A 207 17.07 10.95 -18.18
CA TYR A 207 16.91 10.95 -16.73
C TYR A 207 15.46 10.72 -16.28
N TYR A 208 14.48 11.26 -17.01
CA TYR A 208 13.10 11.41 -16.53
C TYR A 208 12.07 10.74 -17.45
N ASP A 209 12.39 9.59 -18.07
CA ASP A 209 11.48 8.88 -18.99
C ASP A 209 10.32 8.17 -18.28
N ILE A 210 9.44 8.96 -17.67
CA ILE A 210 8.28 8.49 -16.93
C ILE A 210 7.22 7.86 -17.83
N LYS A 211 6.74 6.68 -17.45
CA LYS A 211 5.78 5.87 -18.24
C LYS A 211 4.44 5.67 -17.57
N GLY A 212 4.38 5.65 -16.24
CA GLY A 212 3.12 5.42 -15.55
C GLY A 212 3.18 5.68 -14.06
N LEU A 213 1.99 5.83 -13.49
CA LEU A 213 1.78 6.13 -12.07
C LEU A 213 0.85 5.09 -11.44
N MET A 214 1.09 4.82 -10.17
CA MET A 214 0.18 4.06 -9.31
C MET A 214 0.05 4.79 -7.99
N ILE A 215 -1.18 4.95 -7.50
CA ILE A 215 -1.41 5.55 -6.19
C ILE A 215 -2.46 4.75 -5.45
N TYR A 216 -2.09 4.22 -4.28
CA TYR A 216 -3.03 3.61 -3.33
C TYR A 216 -3.66 4.71 -2.47
N ASP A 217 -4.97 4.59 -2.27
CA ASP A 217 -5.77 5.38 -1.34
C ASP A 217 -5.36 6.86 -1.32
N PRO A 218 -5.56 7.61 -2.42
CA PRO A 218 -4.79 8.82 -2.67
C PRO A 218 -5.47 10.11 -2.17
N SER A 219 -4.69 11.00 -1.54
CA SER A 219 -5.12 12.38 -1.25
C SER A 219 -4.97 13.23 -2.51
N VAL A 220 -6.05 13.34 -3.30
CA VAL A 220 -6.05 14.01 -4.63
C VAL A 220 -6.95 15.25 -4.71
N ALA A 221 -7.71 15.53 -3.66
CA ALA A 221 -8.67 16.63 -3.56
C ALA A 221 -8.84 17.08 -2.11
N ALA A 222 -9.53 18.19 -1.90
CA ALA A 222 -9.89 18.68 -0.58
C ALA A 222 -10.57 17.62 0.31
N ASP A 223 -10.22 17.62 1.59
CA ASP A 223 -10.69 16.66 2.60
C ASP A 223 -12.21 16.56 2.69
N THR A 224 -12.95 17.67 2.52
CA THR A 224 -14.42 17.62 2.50
C THR A 224 -14.96 16.64 1.44
N LEU A 225 -14.31 16.52 0.28
CA LEU A 225 -14.70 15.56 -0.76
C LEU A 225 -14.22 14.14 -0.45
N LEU A 226 -13.03 13.99 0.11
CA LEU A 226 -12.41 12.69 0.38
C LEU A 226 -12.89 12.03 1.68
N GLN A 227 -13.40 12.82 2.63
CA GLN A 227 -13.71 12.42 4.01
C GLN A 227 -15.17 12.70 4.38
N ASP A 228 -15.56 13.98 4.56
CA ASP A 228 -16.85 14.34 5.15
C ASP A 228 -18.06 13.93 4.29
N VAL A 229 -18.03 14.27 3.00
CA VAL A 229 -19.11 13.95 2.06
C VAL A 229 -19.42 12.44 2.02
N PRO A 230 -18.43 11.54 1.87
CA PRO A 230 -18.67 10.10 1.84
C PRO A 230 -18.80 9.40 3.21
N ALA A 231 -18.60 10.10 4.34
CA ALA A 231 -18.48 9.47 5.67
C ALA A 231 -19.71 8.65 6.10
N VAL A 232 -20.91 9.20 5.98
CA VAL A 232 -22.14 8.51 6.45
C VAL A 232 -22.48 7.29 5.57
N PRO A 233 -22.46 7.36 4.23
CA PRO A 233 -22.62 6.18 3.38
C PRO A 233 -21.59 5.07 3.64
N PHE A 234 -20.37 5.43 4.05
CA PHE A 234 -19.36 4.46 4.46
C PHE A 234 -19.78 3.73 5.74
N VAL A 235 -20.19 4.48 6.78
CA VAL A 235 -20.69 3.91 8.03
C VAL A 235 -21.89 3.00 7.79
N ASP A 236 -22.81 3.36 6.89
CA ASP A 236 -23.97 2.52 6.54
C ASP A 236 -23.54 1.17 5.95
N ARG A 237 -22.64 1.23 4.96
CA ARG A 237 -22.09 0.04 4.29
C ARG A 237 -21.42 -0.89 5.28
N TRP A 238 -20.70 -0.33 6.24
CA TRP A 238 -19.91 -1.06 7.24
C TRP A 238 -20.54 -1.03 8.63
N SER A 239 -21.86 -0.86 8.73
CA SER A 239 -22.57 -0.65 10.01
C SER A 239 -22.29 -1.73 11.07
N GLY A 240 -21.94 -2.95 10.66
CA GLY A 240 -21.51 -4.02 11.58
C GLY A 240 -20.17 -3.78 12.29
N LEU A 241 -19.37 -2.80 11.86
CA LEU A 241 -18.11 -2.38 12.47
C LEU A 241 -18.28 -1.13 13.36
N PHE A 242 -19.44 -0.47 13.30
CA PHE A 242 -19.74 0.74 14.06
C PHE A 242 -20.85 0.48 15.08
N ASN A 243 -20.50 0.37 16.37
CA ASN A 243 -21.44 0.09 17.46
C ASN A 243 -22.27 1.32 17.89
N PHE A 244 -22.75 2.10 16.92
CA PHE A 244 -23.54 3.30 17.16
C PHE A 244 -24.97 2.96 17.57
N ASN A 245 -25.53 3.79 18.45
CA ASN A 245 -26.94 3.66 18.83
C ASN A 245 -27.84 4.35 17.79
N ASN A 246 -29.11 3.93 17.74
CA ASN A 246 -30.07 4.43 16.76
C ASN A 246 -30.22 5.96 16.75
N SER A 247 -30.14 6.62 17.90
CA SER A 247 -30.25 8.09 17.97
C SER A 247 -29.05 8.80 17.34
N PHE A 248 -27.83 8.29 17.54
CA PHE A 248 -26.64 8.86 16.93
C PHE A 248 -26.63 8.61 15.42
N THR A 249 -26.93 7.38 14.98
CA THR A 249 -27.08 7.07 13.56
C THR A 249 -28.11 7.97 12.90
N ALA A 250 -29.30 8.16 13.49
CA ALA A 250 -30.30 9.08 12.96
C ALA A 250 -29.79 10.53 12.86
N SER A 251 -29.05 10.99 13.87
CA SER A 251 -28.44 12.34 13.87
C SER A 251 -27.38 12.51 12.77
N LEU A 252 -26.57 11.47 12.49
CA LEU A 252 -25.60 11.50 11.39
C LEU A 252 -26.29 11.70 10.04
N HIS A 253 -27.39 10.97 9.77
CA HIS A 253 -28.14 11.14 8.53
C HIS A 253 -28.79 12.52 8.42
N GLU A 254 -29.46 12.99 9.48
CA GLU A 254 -30.07 14.33 9.50
C GLU A 254 -29.04 15.42 9.21
N ARG A 255 -27.85 15.29 9.80
CA ARG A 255 -26.76 16.25 9.57
C ARG A 255 -26.17 16.14 8.19
N ALA A 256 -25.92 14.94 7.67
CA ALA A 256 -25.49 14.74 6.28
C ALA A 256 -26.46 15.38 5.27
N ASP A 257 -27.78 15.26 5.51
CA ASP A 257 -28.80 15.93 4.71
C ASP A 257 -28.74 17.45 4.88
N SER A 258 -28.61 17.95 6.11
CA SER A 258 -28.51 19.39 6.40
C SER A 258 -27.25 20.04 5.83
N CYS A 259 -26.17 19.26 5.68
CA CYS A 259 -24.92 19.67 5.05
C CYS A 259 -24.98 19.56 3.53
N GLY A 260 -26.00 18.87 3.00
CA GLY A 260 -26.18 18.64 1.58
C GLY A 260 -25.28 17.54 1.03
N TYR A 261 -24.61 16.75 1.86
CA TYR A 261 -23.64 15.73 1.43
C TYR A 261 -24.30 14.56 0.71
N ASN A 262 -25.43 14.06 1.21
CA ASN A 262 -26.19 13.01 0.54
C ASN A 262 -26.69 13.48 -0.84
N ALA A 263 -27.29 14.67 -0.90
CA ALA A 263 -27.74 15.26 -2.16
C ALA A 263 -26.57 15.51 -3.14
N TYR A 264 -25.38 15.86 -2.63
CA TYR A 264 -24.18 16.04 -3.43
C TYR A 264 -23.74 14.72 -4.06
N LEU A 265 -23.63 13.64 -3.28
CA LEU A 265 -23.30 12.31 -3.79
C LEU A 265 -24.34 11.81 -4.81
N ASP A 266 -25.62 11.91 -4.47
CA ASP A 266 -26.72 11.49 -5.34
C ASP A 266 -26.71 12.24 -6.68
N THR A 267 -26.31 13.51 -6.68
CA THR A 267 -26.27 14.32 -7.90
C THR A 267 -25.01 14.04 -8.73
N TYR A 268 -23.85 13.92 -8.09
CA TYR A 268 -22.57 14.03 -8.77
C TYR A 268 -21.75 12.74 -8.87
N LEU A 269 -21.99 11.74 -8.02
CA LEU A 269 -21.40 10.40 -8.17
C LEU A 269 -22.18 9.57 -9.20
N GLN A 270 -22.33 10.12 -10.39
CA GLN A 270 -23.12 9.56 -11.50
C GLN A 270 -22.21 9.21 -12.68
N PHE A 271 -22.59 8.19 -13.46
CA PHE A 271 -21.81 7.69 -14.60
C PHE A 271 -22.71 7.60 -15.85
N PRO A 272 -22.49 8.41 -16.90
CA PRO A 272 -21.50 9.50 -17.01
C PRO A 272 -21.79 10.66 -16.04
N PRO A 273 -20.79 11.50 -15.72
CA PRO A 273 -21.01 12.62 -14.81
C PRO A 273 -21.92 13.68 -15.47
N PRO A 274 -22.74 14.39 -14.68
CA PRO A 274 -23.70 15.37 -15.20
C PRO A 274 -23.04 16.66 -15.72
N GLY A 275 -21.76 16.87 -15.42
CA GLY A 275 -20.99 18.08 -15.73
C GLY A 275 -20.01 18.37 -14.59
N LYS A 276 -19.26 19.48 -14.69
CA LYS A 276 -18.28 19.87 -13.65
C LYS A 276 -18.96 20.03 -12.30
N LEU A 277 -18.32 19.50 -11.26
CA LEU A 277 -18.85 19.51 -9.91
C LEU A 277 -18.57 20.89 -9.27
N PRO A 278 -19.58 21.59 -8.73
CA PRO A 278 -19.33 22.75 -7.89
C PRO A 278 -18.71 22.31 -6.57
N ALA A 279 -18.03 23.21 -5.85
CA ALA A 279 -17.61 22.93 -4.48
C ALA A 279 -18.84 22.58 -3.60
N PRO A 280 -18.69 21.67 -2.62
CA PRO A 280 -19.73 21.47 -1.60
C PRO A 280 -20.09 22.79 -0.92
N ASN A 281 -21.38 23.02 -0.68
CA ASN A 281 -21.86 24.28 -0.09
C ASN A 281 -21.43 24.45 1.37
N LYS A 282 -21.14 23.34 2.06
CA LYS A 282 -20.66 23.29 3.44
C LYS A 282 -19.45 22.40 3.54
N THR A 283 -18.62 22.68 4.53
CA THR A 283 -17.37 21.97 4.84
C THR A 283 -17.37 21.57 6.32
N SER A 284 -16.35 20.84 6.76
CA SER A 284 -16.13 20.56 8.18
C SER A 284 -16.02 21.81 9.07
N SER A 285 -15.78 22.99 8.49
CA SER A 285 -15.78 24.26 9.23
C SER A 285 -17.19 24.76 9.58
N ASP A 286 -18.23 24.26 8.91
CA ASP A 286 -19.62 24.58 9.20
C ASP A 286 -20.14 23.76 10.38
N GLU A 287 -20.93 24.39 11.24
CA GLU A 287 -21.47 23.76 12.44
C GLU A 287 -22.26 22.48 12.08
N GLY A 288 -21.85 21.35 12.66
CA GLY A 288 -22.47 20.05 12.45
C GLY A 288 -22.14 19.36 11.12
N CYS A 289 -21.13 19.84 10.38
CA CYS A 289 -20.72 19.23 9.10
C CYS A 289 -19.35 18.55 9.11
N ALA A 290 -18.64 18.55 10.24
CA ALA A 290 -17.42 17.74 10.45
C ALA A 290 -17.77 16.27 10.74
N LEU A 291 -18.56 15.64 9.86
CA LEU A 291 -19.10 14.31 10.09
C LEU A 291 -18.01 13.26 10.22
N TRP A 292 -16.93 13.39 9.45
CA TRP A 292 -15.84 12.42 9.47
C TRP A 292 -15.16 12.36 10.85
N SER A 293 -14.71 13.49 11.37
CA SER A 293 -14.06 13.55 12.69
C SER A 293 -15.01 13.19 13.82
N GLU A 294 -16.28 13.58 13.74
CA GLU A 294 -17.26 13.23 14.77
C GLU A 294 -17.61 11.74 14.78
N ILE A 295 -17.57 11.06 13.63
CA ILE A 295 -17.68 9.60 13.55
C ILE A 295 -16.47 8.95 14.24
N ILE A 296 -15.25 9.45 14.01
CA ILE A 296 -14.04 8.97 14.69
C ILE A 296 -14.18 9.12 16.21
N ASP A 297 -14.53 10.32 16.68
CA ASP A 297 -14.73 10.59 18.10
C ASP A 297 -15.74 9.63 18.73
N ALA A 298 -16.86 9.39 18.03
CA ALA A 298 -17.89 8.49 18.51
C ALA A 298 -17.45 7.02 18.53
N VAL A 299 -16.78 6.54 17.48
CA VAL A 299 -16.39 5.12 17.40
C VAL A 299 -15.31 4.80 18.43
N MET A 300 -14.40 5.75 18.69
CA MET A 300 -13.36 5.63 19.72
C MET A 300 -13.92 5.40 21.14
N LEU A 301 -15.15 5.84 21.43
CA LEU A 301 -15.82 5.55 22.70
C LEU A 301 -16.25 4.08 22.82
N THR A 302 -16.53 3.42 21.70
CA THR A 302 -17.01 2.03 21.66
C THR A 302 -15.93 1.03 21.27
N ASN A 303 -14.90 1.47 20.56
CA ASN A 303 -13.71 0.74 20.18
C ASN A 303 -12.50 1.66 20.37
N PRO A 304 -11.85 1.66 21.55
CA PRO A 304 -10.72 2.53 21.82
C PRO A 304 -9.44 2.16 21.04
N CYS A 305 -9.46 1.06 20.27
CA CYS A 305 -8.40 0.67 19.35
C CYS A 305 -8.85 0.83 17.89
N PHE A 306 -9.86 1.67 17.62
CA PHE A 306 -10.32 1.92 16.26
C PHE A 306 -9.17 2.47 15.42
N ASP A 307 -9.02 1.91 14.23
CA ASP A 307 -7.97 2.28 13.29
C ASP A 307 -8.59 2.91 12.04
N VAL A 308 -8.32 4.20 11.82
CA VAL A 308 -8.81 4.94 10.64
C VAL A 308 -8.30 4.32 9.34
N TYR A 309 -7.16 3.64 9.37
CA TYR A 309 -6.55 3.01 8.20
C TYR A 309 -7.15 1.62 7.92
N GLN A 310 -7.84 1.00 8.88
CA GLN A 310 -8.44 -0.33 8.75
C GLN A 310 -9.58 -0.50 9.76
N VAL A 311 -10.81 -0.11 9.39
CA VAL A 311 -11.95 -0.02 10.33
C VAL A 311 -12.39 -1.33 10.97
N ALA A 312 -11.90 -2.47 10.46
CA ALA A 312 -12.15 -3.78 11.07
C ALA A 312 -11.25 -4.08 12.29
N THR A 313 -10.26 -3.23 12.59
CA THR A 313 -9.35 -3.39 13.72
C THR A 313 -10.08 -3.21 15.05
N THR A 314 -9.84 -4.13 15.99
CA THR A 314 -10.41 -4.08 17.35
C THR A 314 -9.35 -4.41 18.39
N CYS A 315 -9.60 -4.07 19.66
CA CYS A 315 -8.68 -4.33 20.76
C CYS A 315 -8.41 -5.84 20.98
N PRO A 316 -7.24 -6.22 21.53
CA PRO A 316 -6.18 -5.36 22.09
C PRO A 316 -5.34 -4.66 21.01
N LEU A 317 -4.82 -3.47 21.33
CA LEU A 317 -3.88 -2.75 20.48
C LEU A 317 -2.59 -3.56 20.35
N LEU A 318 -2.21 -3.85 19.10
CA LEU A 318 -0.94 -4.49 18.79
C LEU A 318 0.16 -3.43 18.81
N TRP A 319 1.35 -3.80 19.28
CA TRP A 319 2.52 -2.92 19.19
C TRP A 319 3.16 -3.00 17.81
N ASP A 320 3.95 -2.01 17.48
CA ASP A 320 4.61 -1.92 16.19
C ASP A 320 6.08 -1.53 16.33
N GLN A 321 6.91 -2.07 15.44
CA GLN A 321 8.35 -1.87 15.40
C GLN A 321 8.73 -0.52 14.82
N LEU A 322 7.85 0.12 14.05
CA LEU A 322 8.01 1.51 13.58
C LEU A 322 7.52 2.51 14.62
N GLY A 323 6.67 2.05 15.53
CA GLY A 323 6.19 2.76 16.71
C GLY A 323 4.80 3.36 16.56
N PHE A 324 4.15 3.15 15.42
CA PHE A 324 2.88 3.77 15.06
C PHE A 324 1.88 2.72 14.51
N PRO A 325 1.36 1.80 15.35
CA PRO A 325 0.39 0.80 14.88
C PRO A 325 -0.95 1.44 14.51
N GLY A 326 -1.16 1.67 13.22
CA GLY A 326 -2.40 2.22 12.71
C GLY A 326 -2.61 3.65 13.19
N SER A 327 -3.59 3.89 14.07
CA SER A 327 -4.00 5.25 14.47
C SER A 327 -3.32 5.81 15.73
N PHE A 328 -2.32 5.13 16.28
CA PHE A 328 -1.74 5.47 17.58
C PHE A 328 -0.23 5.30 17.58
N ASP A 329 0.48 6.04 18.43
CA ASP A 329 1.84 5.67 18.84
C ASP A 329 1.78 4.59 19.92
N TYR A 330 2.45 3.45 19.72
CA TYR A 330 2.58 2.45 20.78
C TYR A 330 3.84 1.58 20.66
N LEU A 331 4.72 1.76 21.65
CA LEU A 331 5.88 0.90 21.92
C LEU A 331 5.83 0.37 23.35
N PRO A 332 6.01 -0.95 23.57
CA PRO A 332 6.07 -1.52 24.90
C PRO A 332 7.29 -1.02 25.70
N GLU A 333 7.18 -0.99 27.03
CA GLU A 333 8.29 -0.58 27.90
C GLU A 333 9.55 -1.41 27.62
N GLY A 334 10.69 -0.73 27.47
CA GLY A 334 11.98 -1.34 27.17
C GLY A 334 12.21 -1.68 25.69
N GLN A 335 11.21 -1.46 24.84
CA GLN A 335 11.38 -1.49 23.38
C GLN A 335 11.77 -0.11 22.86
N GLN A 336 12.33 -0.10 21.65
CA GLN A 336 12.61 1.10 20.87
C GLN A 336 12.25 0.83 19.43
N ILE A 337 11.97 1.88 18.66
CA ILE A 337 11.74 1.78 17.22
C ILE A 337 12.93 1.06 16.57
N TYR A 338 12.63 0.11 15.68
CA TYR A 338 13.65 -0.74 15.05
C TYR A 338 14.73 0.10 14.35
N PHE A 339 14.31 1.11 13.58
CA PHE A 339 15.21 2.04 12.90
C PHE A 339 15.93 3.03 13.84
N ASN A 340 15.58 3.11 15.13
CA ASN A 340 16.35 3.87 16.12
C ASN A 340 17.57 3.12 16.69
N ARG A 341 17.74 1.84 16.35
CA ARG A 341 18.91 1.09 16.77
C ARG A 341 20.13 1.46 15.94
N SER A 342 21.23 1.80 16.60
CA SER A 342 22.47 2.18 15.92
C SER A 342 23.12 1.04 15.12
N ASP A 343 22.92 -0.22 15.52
CA ASP A 343 23.37 -1.38 14.75
C ASP A 343 22.56 -1.59 13.46
N VAL A 344 21.26 -1.30 13.49
CA VAL A 344 20.39 -1.28 12.30
C VAL A 344 20.79 -0.13 11.39
N GLN A 345 20.91 1.09 11.92
CA GLN A 345 21.31 2.27 11.13
C GLN A 345 22.65 2.06 10.42
N ALA A 346 23.64 1.51 11.13
CA ALA A 346 24.93 1.17 10.54
C ALA A 346 24.82 0.09 9.45
N ALA A 347 23.97 -0.93 9.64
CA ALA A 347 23.80 -2.01 8.68
C ALA A 347 23.19 -1.56 7.35
N ILE A 348 22.37 -0.51 7.38
CA ILE A 348 21.66 0.04 6.19
C ILE A 348 22.28 1.35 5.69
N ASN A 349 23.47 1.73 6.16
CA ASN A 349 24.12 3.00 5.82
C ASN A 349 23.26 4.25 6.12
N ALA A 350 22.35 4.16 7.09
CA ALA A 350 21.57 5.29 7.57
C ALA A 350 22.42 6.16 8.53
N PRO A 351 22.15 7.48 8.56
CA PRO A 351 22.76 8.36 9.56
C PRO A 351 22.37 7.95 10.98
N ILE A 352 23.28 8.21 11.94
CA ILE A 352 22.98 8.02 13.35
C ILE A 352 22.15 9.20 13.86
N GLN A 353 20.83 9.04 13.87
CA GLN A 353 19.87 10.04 14.31
C GLN A 353 18.57 9.39 14.82
N PRO A 354 17.69 10.13 15.52
CA PRO A 354 16.33 9.68 15.75
C PRO A 354 15.56 9.50 14.43
N TRP A 355 14.85 8.40 14.33
CA TRP A 355 13.91 8.08 13.28
C TRP A 355 12.51 7.95 13.89
N ALA A 356 11.52 8.39 13.14
CA ALA A 356 10.11 8.19 13.42
C ALA A 356 9.41 7.96 12.09
N GLU A 357 8.32 7.18 12.10
CA GLU A 357 7.60 6.83 10.89
C GLU A 357 7.09 8.06 10.15
N CYS A 358 6.45 8.99 10.87
CA CYS A 358 5.98 10.26 10.33
C CYS A 358 6.56 11.43 11.12
N GLN A 359 7.01 12.47 10.39
CA GLN A 359 7.52 13.71 10.96
C GLN A 359 7.00 14.90 10.17
N THR A 360 6.99 16.07 10.80
CA THR A 360 6.65 17.32 10.12
C THR A 360 7.76 17.72 9.14
N ALA A 361 7.61 17.30 7.88
CA ALA A 361 8.52 17.66 6.78
C ALA A 361 7.93 18.70 5.82
N LEU A 362 6.63 18.96 5.91
CA LEU A 362 5.91 19.96 5.12
C LEU A 362 4.82 20.60 5.98
N GLU A 363 5.13 21.72 6.63
CA GLU A 363 4.20 22.40 7.56
C GLU A 363 3.02 23.07 6.84
N THR A 364 3.24 23.52 5.61
CA THR A 364 2.21 24.17 4.79
C THR A 364 2.38 23.71 3.36
N ASP A 365 1.31 23.17 2.79
CA ASP A 365 1.23 22.89 1.37
C ASP A 365 0.28 23.90 0.72
N THR A 366 0.84 24.78 -0.12
CA THR A 366 0.11 25.80 -0.87
C THR A 366 -0.30 25.34 -2.28
N SER A 367 0.01 24.09 -2.64
CA SER A 367 -0.31 23.55 -3.95
C SER A 367 -1.82 23.42 -4.16
N VAL A 368 -2.22 23.47 -5.44
CA VAL A 368 -3.60 23.14 -5.79
C VAL A 368 -3.80 21.64 -5.75
N ASP A 369 -5.03 21.19 -5.50
CA ASP A 369 -5.38 19.78 -5.53
C ASP A 369 -4.90 19.10 -6.82
N SER A 370 -4.20 17.97 -6.68
CA SER A 370 -3.56 17.30 -7.81
C SER A 370 -4.57 16.88 -8.89
N SER A 371 -5.80 16.56 -8.49
CA SER A 371 -6.91 16.23 -9.40
C SER A 371 -7.35 17.36 -10.33
N TRP A 372 -6.98 18.62 -10.08
CA TRP A 372 -7.44 19.74 -10.90
C TRP A 372 -6.72 19.84 -12.24
N VAL A 373 -5.39 19.69 -12.23
CA VAL A 373 -4.54 19.93 -13.41
C VAL A 373 -3.52 18.82 -13.61
N VAL A 374 -2.67 18.58 -12.61
CA VAL A 374 -1.46 17.75 -12.77
C VAL A 374 -1.78 16.26 -12.94
N LEU A 375 -2.75 15.70 -12.21
CA LEU A 375 -3.15 14.30 -12.36
C LEU A 375 -3.87 14.04 -13.70
N PRO A 376 -4.87 14.86 -14.14
CA PRO A 376 -5.43 14.74 -15.48
C PRO A 376 -4.38 14.82 -16.60
N ARG A 377 -3.44 15.77 -16.50
CA ARG A 377 -2.33 15.90 -17.46
C ARG A 377 -1.47 14.64 -17.51
N ALA A 378 -1.13 14.07 -16.34
CA ALA A 378 -0.37 12.84 -16.26
C ALA A 378 -1.12 11.64 -16.89
N ILE A 379 -2.43 11.51 -16.63
CA ILE A 379 -3.26 10.46 -17.25
C ILE A 379 -3.20 10.53 -18.78
N ASP A 380 -3.27 11.73 -19.35
CA ASP A 380 -3.25 11.93 -20.79
C ASP A 380 -1.86 11.66 -21.40
N ALA A 381 -0.81 12.11 -20.72
CA ALA A 381 0.57 12.04 -21.20
C ALA A 381 1.18 10.63 -21.11
N LEU A 382 0.89 9.89 -20.03
CA LEU A 382 1.55 8.62 -19.71
C LEU A 382 0.89 7.42 -20.39
N ASP A 383 1.50 6.24 -20.28
CA ASP A 383 0.95 5.00 -20.84
C ASP A 383 -0.19 4.44 -19.98
N ARG A 384 -0.09 4.63 -18.66
CA ARG A 384 -1.06 4.12 -17.68
C ARG A 384 -1.00 4.91 -16.37
N THR A 385 -2.16 5.22 -15.83
CA THR A 385 -2.32 5.69 -14.44
C THR A 385 -3.27 4.76 -13.71
N VAL A 386 -2.93 4.35 -12.50
CA VAL A 386 -3.77 3.46 -11.68
C VAL A 386 -4.01 4.08 -10.32
N ILE A 387 -5.28 4.14 -9.95
CA ILE A 387 -5.72 4.50 -8.60
C ILE A 387 -6.30 3.24 -7.97
N VAL A 388 -5.76 2.90 -6.80
CA VAL A 388 -6.22 1.79 -5.98
C VAL A 388 -6.88 2.36 -4.73
N HIS A 389 -7.87 1.67 -4.18
CA HIS A 389 -8.50 2.07 -2.92
C HIS A 389 -8.93 0.86 -2.11
N GLY A 390 -8.54 0.79 -0.84
CA GLY A 390 -9.05 -0.15 0.15
C GLY A 390 -10.51 0.14 0.53
N ASP A 391 -11.32 -0.91 0.64
CA ASP A 391 -12.74 -0.80 1.04
C ASP A 391 -12.96 -0.40 2.50
N LEU A 392 -11.95 -0.63 3.35
CA LEU A 392 -11.97 -0.43 4.79
C LEU A 392 -11.09 0.75 5.23
N ASP A 393 -10.55 1.51 4.26
CA ASP A 393 -9.92 2.78 4.54
C ASP A 393 -10.98 3.81 4.94
N PHE A 394 -10.78 4.42 6.10
CA PHE A 394 -11.59 5.52 6.61
C PHE A 394 -10.80 6.80 6.79
N ILE A 395 -9.48 6.86 6.55
CA ILE A 395 -8.77 8.13 6.46
C ILE A 395 -9.05 8.82 5.13
N LEU A 396 -9.17 8.04 4.06
CA LEU A 396 -9.62 8.48 2.74
C LEU A 396 -10.68 7.50 2.25
N LEU A 397 -11.81 8.00 1.75
CA LEU A 397 -12.93 7.13 1.42
C LEU A 397 -13.04 6.97 -0.09
N TYR A 398 -13.17 5.71 -0.55
CA TYR A 398 -13.19 5.40 -1.98
C TYR A 398 -14.27 6.14 -2.78
N ASN A 399 -15.42 6.43 -2.17
CA ASN A 399 -16.48 7.23 -2.80
C ASN A 399 -16.04 8.67 -3.04
N GLY A 400 -15.25 9.26 -2.13
CA GLY A 400 -14.65 10.58 -2.31
C GLY A 400 -13.64 10.62 -3.45
N THR A 401 -12.79 9.59 -3.55
CA THR A 401 -11.85 9.44 -4.68
C THR A 401 -12.59 9.24 -6.01
N LEU A 402 -13.64 8.40 -6.06
CA LEU A 402 -14.47 8.24 -7.27
C LEU A 402 -15.19 9.54 -7.64
N LEU A 403 -15.72 10.28 -6.67
CA LEU A 403 -16.35 11.58 -6.88
C LEU A 403 -15.35 12.59 -7.47
N THR A 404 -14.13 12.59 -6.96
CA THR A 404 -13.02 13.38 -7.51
C THR A 404 -12.71 12.99 -8.96
N ILE A 405 -12.64 11.69 -9.27
CA ILE A 405 -12.47 11.19 -10.64
C ILE A 405 -13.61 11.68 -11.55
N GLN A 406 -14.86 11.67 -11.06
CA GLN A 406 -16.01 12.18 -11.81
C GLN A 406 -15.91 13.69 -12.11
N ASN A 407 -15.13 14.46 -11.35
CA ASN A 407 -14.84 15.87 -11.62
C ASN A 407 -13.69 16.09 -12.60
N MET A 408 -12.74 15.14 -12.71
CA MET A 408 -11.60 15.24 -13.61
C MET A 408 -12.02 15.15 -15.08
N THR A 409 -11.27 15.83 -15.96
CA THR A 409 -11.38 15.67 -17.42
C THR A 409 -10.12 15.02 -17.95
N PHE A 410 -10.23 13.81 -18.49
CA PHE A 410 -9.11 13.03 -19.02
C PHE A 410 -9.53 12.27 -20.28
N GLY A 411 -8.63 12.19 -21.26
CA GLY A 411 -8.85 11.61 -22.57
C GLY A 411 -10.00 12.29 -23.34
N GLY A 412 -10.20 13.59 -23.11
CA GLY A 412 -11.22 14.41 -23.78
C GLY A 412 -12.64 14.30 -23.22
N LEU A 413 -12.88 13.51 -22.17
CA LEU A 413 -14.19 13.38 -21.50
C LEU A 413 -14.06 13.60 -19.99
N GLN A 414 -15.11 14.10 -19.37
CA GLN A 414 -15.17 14.23 -17.91
C GLN A 414 -15.56 12.90 -17.26
N GLY A 415 -14.80 12.47 -16.26
CA GLY A 415 -15.10 11.30 -15.43
C GLY A 415 -15.23 9.97 -16.18
N PHE A 416 -15.38 8.88 -15.45
CA PHE A 416 -15.78 7.62 -16.07
C PHE A 416 -17.18 7.74 -16.67
N GLN A 417 -17.35 7.18 -17.87
CA GLN A 417 -18.61 7.16 -18.60
C GLN A 417 -19.51 5.99 -18.17
N SER A 418 -18.93 5.01 -17.47
CA SER A 418 -19.63 3.87 -16.90
C SER A 418 -19.13 3.57 -15.50
N ALA A 419 -20.02 3.09 -14.64
CA ALA A 419 -19.68 2.76 -13.26
C ALA A 419 -18.72 1.55 -13.21
N PRO A 420 -17.69 1.57 -12.33
CA PRO A 420 -16.87 0.41 -12.05
C PRO A 420 -17.71 -0.81 -11.65
N LYS A 421 -17.48 -1.95 -12.30
CA LYS A 421 -18.26 -3.18 -12.06
C LYS A 421 -17.51 -4.48 -12.35
N ASP A 422 -16.40 -4.42 -13.07
CA ASP A 422 -15.71 -5.63 -13.50
C ASP A 422 -14.95 -6.23 -12.32
N ALA A 423 -14.93 -7.55 -12.20
CA ALA A 423 -14.28 -8.21 -11.08
C ALA A 423 -12.74 -8.02 -11.12
N PHE A 424 -12.16 -7.52 -10.03
CA PHE A 424 -10.72 -7.57 -9.82
C PHE A 424 -10.33 -8.96 -9.29
N TYR A 425 -9.64 -9.74 -10.11
CA TYR A 425 -9.26 -11.12 -9.81
C TYR A 425 -7.75 -11.26 -9.51
N VAL A 426 -7.44 -11.86 -8.35
CA VAL A 426 -6.10 -12.28 -7.93
C VAL A 426 -5.99 -13.80 -8.09
N PRO A 427 -5.04 -14.30 -8.90
CA PRO A 427 -4.84 -15.74 -9.07
C PRO A 427 -4.54 -16.45 -7.76
N TYR A 428 -5.11 -17.65 -7.59
CA TYR A 428 -4.73 -18.55 -6.51
C TYR A 428 -3.25 -18.92 -6.62
N HIS A 429 -2.59 -18.97 -5.47
CA HIS A 429 -1.17 -19.24 -5.32
C HIS A 429 -0.96 -20.31 -4.25
N GLU A 430 0.19 -20.98 -4.35
CA GLU A 430 0.57 -22.11 -3.48
C GLU A 430 1.52 -21.67 -2.36
N ASP A 431 1.48 -20.39 -1.97
CA ASP A 431 2.34 -19.88 -0.91
C ASP A 431 1.78 -20.32 0.46
N TYR A 432 2.38 -21.37 1.01
CA TYR A 432 1.87 -22.09 2.18
C TYR A 432 2.57 -21.70 3.49
N SER A 433 3.41 -20.65 3.51
CA SER A 433 3.94 -20.17 4.79
C SER A 433 2.85 -19.44 5.55
N TYR A 434 2.60 -19.85 6.80
CA TYR A 434 1.66 -19.15 7.69
C TYR A 434 2.07 -17.69 7.94
N GLU A 435 3.34 -17.37 7.72
CA GLU A 435 3.92 -16.05 7.93
C GLU A 435 3.65 -15.08 6.76
N SER A 436 3.22 -15.58 5.59
CA SER A 436 3.08 -14.78 4.37
C SER A 436 1.79 -15.06 3.56
N LEU A 437 0.78 -15.65 4.19
CA LEU A 437 -0.51 -15.94 3.56
C LEU A 437 -1.13 -14.67 3.00
N SER A 438 -1.68 -14.76 1.79
CA SER A 438 -2.41 -13.66 1.18
C SER A 438 -3.65 -14.16 0.45
N ALA A 439 -4.66 -13.28 0.35
CA ALA A 439 -5.96 -13.65 -0.19
C ALA A 439 -5.93 -13.86 -1.73
N SER A 440 -6.92 -14.57 -2.26
CA SER A 440 -7.03 -14.84 -3.70
C SER A 440 -8.47 -15.03 -4.12
N GLY A 441 -8.72 -14.90 -5.42
CA GLY A 441 -10.05 -14.97 -5.99
C GLY A 441 -10.52 -13.60 -6.45
N VAL A 442 -11.81 -13.32 -6.29
CA VAL A 442 -12.36 -11.99 -6.58
C VAL A 442 -12.08 -11.10 -5.37
N MET A 443 -11.10 -10.21 -5.52
CA MET A 443 -10.58 -9.35 -4.46
C MET A 443 -11.07 -7.91 -4.59
N GLY A 444 -12.12 -7.68 -5.40
CA GLY A 444 -12.78 -6.38 -5.50
C GLY A 444 -13.27 -6.06 -6.90
N VAL A 445 -13.23 -4.78 -7.26
CA VAL A 445 -13.76 -4.22 -8.51
C VAL A 445 -12.67 -3.48 -9.25
N THR A 446 -12.65 -3.57 -10.57
CA THR A 446 -11.76 -2.81 -11.43
C THR A 446 -12.51 -2.15 -12.57
N HIS A 447 -11.94 -1.06 -13.09
CA HIS A 447 -12.47 -0.34 -14.23
C HIS A 447 -11.33 0.32 -15.00
N THR A 448 -11.46 0.45 -16.31
CA THR A 448 -10.46 1.18 -17.12
C THR A 448 -11.14 1.97 -18.21
N GLU A 449 -10.88 3.27 -18.25
CA GLU A 449 -11.24 4.13 -19.37
C GLU A 449 -10.09 5.10 -19.64
N ARG A 450 -9.74 5.29 -20.91
CA ARG A 450 -8.83 6.36 -21.35
C ARG A 450 -7.53 6.44 -20.52
N LYS A 451 -6.86 5.29 -20.38
CA LYS A 451 -5.59 5.07 -19.66
C LYS A 451 -5.65 5.19 -18.12
N LEU A 452 -6.76 5.65 -17.54
CA LEU A 452 -6.98 5.58 -16.09
C LEU A 452 -7.59 4.23 -15.72
N THR A 453 -6.97 3.54 -14.77
CA THR A 453 -7.48 2.29 -14.18
C THR A 453 -7.85 2.53 -12.72
N TRP A 454 -9.07 2.16 -12.34
CA TRP A 454 -9.53 2.11 -10.97
C TRP A 454 -9.47 0.67 -10.46
N VAL A 455 -9.02 0.49 -9.22
CA VAL A 455 -9.08 -0.78 -8.49
C VAL A 455 -9.59 -0.52 -7.09
N GLN A 456 -10.77 -1.03 -6.77
CA GLN A 456 -11.31 -1.07 -5.42
C GLN A 456 -11.00 -2.44 -4.82
N GLN A 457 -10.33 -2.48 -3.67
CA GLN A 457 -9.89 -3.71 -3.01
C GLN A 457 -10.77 -4.06 -1.82
N ALA A 458 -11.55 -5.12 -2.00
CA ALA A 458 -12.50 -5.59 -1.00
C ALA A 458 -11.75 -6.07 0.24
N LEU A 459 -12.13 -5.57 1.42
CA LEU A 459 -11.56 -5.94 2.72
C LEU A 459 -10.08 -5.56 2.91
N SER A 460 -9.58 -4.55 2.19
CA SER A 460 -8.28 -3.95 2.45
C SER A 460 -8.44 -2.60 3.13
N GLY A 461 -7.50 -2.23 3.99
CA GLY A 461 -7.34 -0.88 4.53
C GLY A 461 -6.49 0.00 3.62
N HIS A 462 -6.01 1.11 4.18
CA HIS A 462 -5.24 2.19 3.54
C HIS A 462 -3.93 1.69 2.91
N MET A 463 -3.07 1.03 3.71
CA MET A 463 -1.84 0.38 3.23
C MET A 463 -2.18 -0.94 2.54
N VAL A 464 -2.69 -0.86 1.32
CA VAL A 464 -3.20 -2.02 0.59
C VAL A 464 -2.20 -3.18 0.50
N PRO A 465 -0.92 -2.98 0.13
CA PRO A 465 0.03 -4.09 0.10
C PRO A 465 0.35 -4.66 1.49
N GLN A 466 0.15 -3.93 2.59
CA GLN A 466 0.22 -4.47 3.95
C GLN A 466 -0.94 -5.44 4.23
N TYR A 467 -2.18 -4.98 4.02
CA TYR A 467 -3.37 -5.76 4.38
C TYR A 467 -3.72 -6.86 3.37
N GLN A 468 -3.36 -6.66 2.09
CA GLN A 468 -3.54 -7.62 1.00
C GLN A 468 -2.32 -7.73 0.07
N PRO A 469 -1.21 -8.34 0.53
CA PRO A 469 0.07 -8.36 -0.21
C PRO A 469 0.00 -8.88 -1.65
N SER A 470 -0.70 -10.00 -1.88
CA SER A 470 -0.86 -10.57 -3.22
C SER A 470 -1.73 -9.71 -4.14
N SER A 471 -2.76 -9.04 -3.61
CA SER A 471 -3.55 -8.06 -4.35
C SER A 471 -2.66 -6.88 -4.77
N GLY A 472 -1.90 -6.30 -3.83
CA GLY A 472 -0.93 -5.23 -4.11
C GLY A 472 0.03 -5.59 -5.24
N LYS A 473 0.68 -6.76 -5.15
CA LYS A 473 1.55 -7.30 -6.21
C LYS A 473 0.84 -7.46 -7.55
N VAL A 474 -0.38 -7.99 -7.58
CA VAL A 474 -1.14 -8.19 -8.83
C VAL A 474 -1.52 -6.86 -9.48
N VAL A 475 -1.84 -5.83 -8.70
CA VAL A 475 -2.04 -4.48 -9.24
C VAL A 475 -0.76 -4.03 -9.94
N TYR A 476 0.41 -4.11 -9.28
CA TYR A 476 1.68 -3.69 -9.90
C TYR A 476 1.94 -4.38 -11.23
N VAL A 477 1.80 -5.70 -11.29
CA VAL A 477 1.99 -6.48 -12.53
C VAL A 477 1.02 -6.05 -13.64
N ARG A 478 -0.18 -5.58 -13.30
CA ARG A 478 -1.15 -5.02 -14.27
C ARG A 478 -0.77 -3.60 -14.72
N VAL A 479 0.01 -2.85 -13.93
CA VAL A 479 0.46 -1.49 -14.24
C VAL A 479 1.73 -1.45 -15.08
N SER A 480 2.72 -2.30 -14.80
CA SER A 480 3.97 -2.38 -15.57
C SER A 480 3.82 -2.97 -16.98
N LEU A 481 2.60 -3.00 -17.53
CA LEU A 481 2.24 -3.51 -18.86
C LEU A 481 2.57 -4.99 -19.11
N ARG A 482 2.96 -5.78 -18.10
CA ARG A 482 3.51 -7.12 -18.35
C ARG A 482 2.50 -8.22 -18.56
N LEU A 483 1.25 -8.09 -18.15
CA LEU A 483 0.24 -9.12 -18.45
C LEU A 483 -1.16 -8.55 -18.67
N ALA A 484 -1.70 -8.80 -19.88
CA ALA A 484 -3.13 -8.92 -20.07
C ALA A 484 -3.61 -10.22 -19.40
N ILE A 485 -3.78 -10.23 -18.07
CA ILE A 485 -4.42 -11.36 -17.39
C ILE A 485 -5.92 -11.26 -17.66
N ARG A 486 -6.36 -11.82 -18.80
CA ARG A 486 -7.78 -12.15 -18.97
C ARG A 486 -8.12 -13.23 -17.93
N PRO A 487 -9.27 -13.15 -17.24
CA PRO A 487 -9.73 -14.27 -16.44
C PRO A 487 -9.79 -15.51 -17.35
N PRO A 488 -9.24 -16.67 -16.94
CA PRO A 488 -9.55 -17.90 -17.64
C PRO A 488 -11.07 -18.05 -17.65
N ALA A 489 -11.66 -18.42 -18.79
CA ALA A 489 -13.08 -18.76 -18.85
C ALA A 489 -13.38 -19.78 -17.75
N ALA A 490 -14.07 -19.36 -16.70
CA ALA A 490 -14.17 -20.13 -15.47
C ALA A 490 -14.94 -21.43 -15.74
N LYS A 491 -14.20 -22.54 -15.84
CA LYS A 491 -14.65 -23.78 -15.19
C LYS A 491 -14.20 -23.66 -13.75
N LEU A 492 -15.10 -23.19 -12.88
CA LEU A 492 -14.91 -23.34 -11.43
C LEU A 492 -14.45 -24.78 -11.14
N PRO A 493 -13.36 -24.99 -10.38
CA PRO A 493 -13.08 -26.30 -9.82
C PRO A 493 -14.32 -26.73 -9.04
N ARG A 494 -14.86 -27.90 -9.33
CA ARG A 494 -15.86 -28.50 -8.45
C ARG A 494 -15.20 -28.60 -7.08
N LEU A 495 -15.76 -27.93 -6.09
CA LEU A 495 -15.51 -28.22 -4.68
C LEU A 495 -15.67 -29.73 -4.53
N VAL A 496 -14.54 -30.42 -4.32
CA VAL A 496 -14.57 -31.81 -3.88
C VAL A 496 -15.06 -31.72 -2.42
N PRO A 497 -16.24 -32.29 -2.08
CA PRO A 497 -16.66 -32.32 -0.70
C PRO A 497 -15.57 -33.03 0.11
N PRO A 498 -15.28 -32.61 1.35
CA PRO A 498 -14.29 -33.28 2.17
C PRO A 498 -14.61 -34.78 2.22
N SER A 499 -13.71 -35.58 1.64
CA SER A 499 -13.78 -37.03 1.72
C SER A 499 -13.76 -37.42 3.19
N ALA A 500 -14.74 -38.24 3.57
CA ALA A 500 -14.99 -38.73 4.92
C ALA A 500 -13.71 -38.98 5.75
N HIS A 501 -13.69 -38.41 6.95
CA HIS A 501 -12.77 -38.80 8.01
C HIS A 501 -12.77 -40.32 8.23
N PRO A 502 -11.64 -40.92 8.64
CA PRO A 502 -11.63 -42.31 9.09
C PRO A 502 -12.53 -42.46 10.33
N THR A 503 -13.42 -43.43 10.24
CA THR A 503 -14.41 -43.85 11.23
C THR A 503 -13.81 -44.04 12.63
N PHE A 504 -14.32 -43.27 13.61
CA PHE A 504 -14.28 -43.69 15.01
C PHE A 504 -15.29 -44.83 15.22
N HIS A 505 -14.82 -45.97 15.70
CA HIS A 505 -15.67 -47.11 16.04
C HIS A 505 -16.61 -46.77 17.20
N ALA A 506 -17.92 -46.82 16.94
CA ALA A 506 -18.97 -46.75 17.94
C ALA A 506 -18.94 -47.98 18.87
N LEU A 507 -18.77 -47.75 20.16
CA LEU A 507 -19.07 -48.74 21.21
C LEU A 507 -20.59 -48.86 21.36
N ARG A 508 -21.12 -50.09 21.27
CA ARG A 508 -22.55 -50.42 21.40
C ARG A 508 -23.08 -50.12 22.82
N PRO A 509 -24.34 -49.67 22.97
CA PRO A 509 -24.94 -49.45 24.28
C PRO A 509 -25.37 -50.76 24.94
N ARG A 510 -24.99 -50.96 26.22
CA ARG A 510 -25.62 -51.95 27.12
C ARG A 510 -26.88 -51.34 27.73
N LYS A 511 -27.93 -52.17 27.84
CA LYS A 511 -29.21 -51.87 28.47
C LYS A 511 -29.02 -51.37 29.92
N LEU A 512 -29.68 -50.27 30.27
CA LEU A 512 -29.85 -49.81 31.66
C LEU A 512 -30.99 -50.59 32.33
N ASP A 513 -30.70 -51.09 33.52
CA ASP A 513 -31.64 -51.66 34.49
C ASP A 513 -32.19 -50.53 35.38
N THR A 514 -33.48 -50.60 35.69
CA THR A 514 -34.26 -49.57 36.37
C THR A 514 -34.34 -49.85 37.87
N THR A 515 -33.64 -49.08 38.71
CA THR A 515 -34.07 -48.81 40.10
C THR A 515 -33.44 -47.52 40.64
N PRO A 516 -34.14 -46.72 41.48
CA PRO A 516 -33.77 -45.33 41.78
C PRO A 516 -33.07 -45.17 43.13
N ARG A 517 -32.05 -44.30 43.21
CA ARG A 517 -31.60 -43.69 44.48
C ARG A 517 -31.21 -42.21 44.31
N HIS A 518 -31.89 -41.41 45.13
CA HIS A 518 -31.76 -40.01 45.56
C HIS A 518 -30.51 -39.14 45.20
N HIS A 519 -30.81 -37.95 44.63
CA HIS A 519 -30.35 -36.55 44.84
C HIS A 519 -29.02 -36.22 45.59
N PRO A 520 -28.44 -34.98 45.49
CA PRO A 520 -28.88 -33.76 44.79
C PRO A 520 -27.82 -33.03 43.93
N TRP A 521 -28.31 -32.07 43.14
CA TRP A 521 -27.56 -31.02 42.44
C TRP A 521 -27.06 -29.94 43.40
N TYR A 522 -25.85 -29.41 43.16
CA TYR A 522 -25.41 -28.13 43.73
C TYR A 522 -24.77 -27.23 42.66
N PHE A 523 -25.29 -26.00 42.64
CA PHE A 523 -24.76 -24.80 42.02
C PHE A 523 -23.40 -24.41 42.63
N ILE A 524 -22.53 -23.78 41.84
CA ILE A 524 -21.32 -23.11 42.33
C ILE A 524 -21.63 -21.61 42.52
N HIS A 525 -21.34 -21.13 43.73
CA HIS A 525 -21.48 -19.76 44.23
C HIS A 525 -20.16 -18.94 44.10
N PRO A 526 -20.21 -17.60 44.32
CA PRO A 526 -19.08 -16.67 44.12
C PRO A 526 -18.07 -16.64 45.29
N LEU A 527 -16.92 -15.99 45.06
CA LEU A 527 -15.81 -15.80 46.01
C LEU A 527 -16.10 -14.75 47.11
N PRO A 528 -15.48 -14.84 48.32
CA PRO A 528 -15.64 -13.88 49.41
C PRO A 528 -14.46 -12.87 49.55
N PRO A 529 -14.63 -11.79 50.34
CA PRO A 529 -13.63 -10.74 50.57
C PRO A 529 -12.76 -10.97 51.81
N ILE A 530 -11.51 -10.50 51.79
CA ILE A 530 -10.73 -9.96 52.93
C ILE A 530 -9.86 -8.82 52.40
#